data_AF-A0A518AXC7-F1
#
_entry.id   AF-A0A518AXC7-F1
#
_cell.length_a   1.000
_cell.length_b   1.000
_cell.length_c   1.000
_cell.angle_alpha   90.00
_cell.angle_beta   90.00
_cell.angle_gamma   90.00
#
_symmetry.space_group_name_H-M   'P 1'
#
loop_
_entity.id
_entity.type
_entity.pdbx_description
1 polymer ?
#
loop_
_entity_poly.entity_id
_entity_poly.type
_entity_poly.pdbx_seq_one_letter_code
_entity_poly.pdbx_strand_id
1 'polypeptide(L)'
;MGSVSAGAIDRHLPPIQTKDSPPMLPLTSLLVRRPLSRLKRFLASPRSLDRQSPRHLERLEERAVPAHVTVTNLTDHVDGNTANINELLASPGTDGSISLREAVLAANADDAADVIEFADGLEGTIPLSNGEIRITRDLTIAGPGADKLTIDAQDNSRIFSVTDHTGAHRIVSLSDMTLTRGYADGPDPSQSSGGAIYSRESLTLDGLTITNSKATGSGGIYLFSAGTVESSIISARSRGLIGGRVG
;
A
#
# COMPACT_ATOMS: atom_id res chain seq x y z
N MET A 1 -11.54 -31.66 -55.22
CA MET A 1 -12.50 -30.98 -56.13
C MET A 1 -13.70 -30.56 -55.31
N GLY A 2 -13.90 -29.26 -55.16
CA GLY A 2 -14.94 -28.66 -54.32
C GLY A 2 -14.73 -27.16 -54.31
N SER A 3 -15.47 -26.49 -55.18
CA SER A 3 -15.30 -25.13 -55.71
C SER A 3 -16.02 -24.06 -54.88
N VAL A 4 -15.35 -22.90 -54.75
CA VAL A 4 -15.88 -21.51 -54.84
C VAL A 4 -16.88 -21.04 -53.77
N SER A 5 -16.51 -19.99 -53.01
CA SER A 5 -17.18 -18.67 -53.14
C SER A 5 -16.44 -17.58 -52.36
N ALA A 6 -16.03 -16.55 -53.09
CA ALA A 6 -15.49 -15.30 -52.58
C ALA A 6 -16.66 -14.35 -52.24
N GLY A 7 -16.70 -13.84 -51.01
CA GLY A 7 -17.64 -12.83 -50.55
C GLY A 7 -16.91 -11.54 -50.18
N ALA A 8 -17.28 -10.48 -50.87
CA ALA A 8 -16.62 -9.19 -50.95
C ALA A 8 -17.02 -8.22 -49.80
N ILE A 9 -16.01 -7.47 -49.32
CA ILE A 9 -16.00 -6.08 -48.82
C ILE A 9 -17.31 -5.42 -48.33
N ASP A 10 -17.32 -5.00 -47.05
CA ASP A 10 -17.90 -3.71 -46.66
C ASP A 10 -17.04 -3.09 -45.54
N ARG A 11 -16.30 -2.03 -45.88
CA ARG A 11 -15.54 -1.20 -44.93
C ARG A 11 -16.31 0.08 -44.73
N HIS A 12 -17.18 0.09 -43.72
CA HIS A 12 -17.87 1.30 -43.31
C HIS A 12 -16.94 2.17 -42.45
N LEU A 13 -16.31 3.17 -43.07
CA LEU A 13 -15.51 4.20 -42.41
C LEU A 13 -16.46 5.28 -41.85
N PRO A 14 -16.39 5.64 -40.55
CA PRO A 14 -17.16 6.77 -40.03
C PRO A 14 -16.50 8.12 -40.43
N PRO A 15 -17.29 9.18 -40.65
CA PRO A 15 -16.75 10.49 -41.02
C PRO A 15 -16.07 11.19 -39.84
N ILE A 16 -14.89 11.76 -40.13
CA ILE A 16 -14.10 12.63 -39.25
C ILE A 16 -14.81 13.98 -39.14
N GLN A 17 -15.33 14.32 -37.96
CA GLN A 17 -15.79 15.68 -37.67
C GLN A 17 -14.63 16.56 -37.19
N THR A 18 -14.60 17.74 -37.78
CA THR A 18 -13.57 18.77 -37.69
C THR A 18 -13.54 19.46 -36.33
N LYS A 19 -12.31 19.62 -35.85
CA LYS A 19 -11.80 20.44 -34.75
C LYS A 19 -12.37 21.86 -34.73
N ASP A 20 -13.26 22.15 -33.77
CA ASP A 20 -13.55 23.51 -33.34
C ASP A 20 -12.66 23.86 -32.13
N SER A 21 -11.79 24.85 -32.35
CA SER A 21 -10.94 25.46 -31.30
C SER A 21 -11.64 26.72 -30.78
N PRO A 22 -11.80 26.91 -29.45
CA PRO A 22 -12.30 28.17 -28.92
C PRO A 22 -11.18 29.24 -28.84
N PRO A 23 -11.52 30.54 -29.03
CA PRO A 23 -10.54 31.62 -29.08
C PRO A 23 -10.05 32.09 -27.70
N MET A 24 -8.82 32.58 -27.73
CA MET A 24 -8.04 33.19 -26.63
C MET A 24 -8.67 34.50 -26.12
N LEU A 25 -8.78 34.67 -24.81
CA LEU A 25 -9.09 35.95 -24.15
C LEU A 25 -7.78 36.68 -23.77
N PRO A 26 -7.69 38.02 -23.94
CA PRO A 26 -6.48 38.77 -23.65
C PRO A 26 -6.34 39.15 -22.16
N LEU A 27 -5.08 39.11 -21.70
CA LEU A 27 -4.60 39.61 -20.41
C LEU A 27 -4.58 41.15 -20.42
N THR A 28 -5.32 41.78 -19.50
CA THR A 28 -5.23 43.23 -19.27
C THR A 28 -4.53 43.51 -17.96
N SER A 29 -3.30 43.98 -18.08
CA SER A 29 -2.48 44.57 -17.01
C SER A 29 -2.97 45.98 -16.65
N LEU A 30 -3.13 46.31 -15.37
CA LEU A 30 -3.10 47.70 -14.92
C LEU A 30 -2.33 47.82 -13.60
N LEU A 31 -1.07 48.23 -13.70
CA LEU A 31 -0.32 48.92 -12.64
C LEU A 31 -0.82 50.37 -12.55
N VAL A 32 -1.20 50.84 -11.36
CA VAL A 32 -1.14 52.27 -11.01
C VAL A 32 -0.66 52.45 -9.56
N ARG A 33 0.24 53.44 -9.40
CA ARG A 33 1.07 53.77 -8.23
C ARG A 33 0.39 54.79 -7.29
N ARG A 34 0.58 54.62 -5.96
CA ARG A 34 0.93 55.58 -4.83
C ARG A 34 0.23 56.97 -4.74
N PRO A 35 0.28 57.77 -3.61
CA PRO A 35 0.89 57.62 -2.27
C PRO A 35 0.00 58.05 -1.05
N LEU A 36 0.62 58.09 0.13
CA LEU A 36 0.16 58.32 1.52
C LEU A 36 -0.31 59.75 1.88
N SER A 37 -1.19 59.87 2.88
CA SER A 37 -1.27 61.03 3.77
C SER A 37 -1.77 60.70 5.20
N ARG A 38 -1.09 61.29 6.20
CA ARG A 38 -1.40 61.32 7.65
C ARG A 38 -2.51 62.34 7.94
N LEU A 39 -3.35 62.14 8.97
CA LEU A 39 -3.35 62.88 10.27
C LEU A 39 -4.62 62.66 11.15
N LYS A 40 -4.42 62.10 12.35
CA LYS A 40 -4.97 62.37 13.71
C LYS A 40 -6.47 62.68 14.00
N ARG A 41 -7.03 61.81 14.87
CA ARG A 41 -7.64 62.08 16.23
C ARG A 41 -9.13 62.48 16.32
N PHE A 42 -9.98 61.62 16.92
CA PHE A 42 -10.67 61.82 18.23
C PHE A 42 -11.79 60.77 18.51
N LEU A 43 -11.74 60.23 19.74
CA LEU A 43 -12.72 59.57 20.64
C LEU A 43 -14.14 59.15 20.16
N ALA A 44 -14.52 57.89 20.44
CA ALA A 44 -15.61 57.47 21.36
C ALA A 44 -16.13 56.03 21.05
N SER A 45 -16.14 55.17 22.07
CA SER A 45 -16.73 53.80 22.09
C SER A 45 -18.27 53.84 22.24
N PRO A 46 -19.03 52.72 22.36
CA PRO A 46 -18.77 51.30 22.08
C PRO A 46 -19.90 50.64 21.25
N ARG A 47 -19.67 49.48 20.61
CA ARG A 47 -20.72 48.46 20.44
C ARG A 47 -20.14 47.09 20.08
N SER A 48 -20.61 46.13 20.86
CA SER A 48 -20.41 44.69 20.82
C SER A 48 -20.58 44.07 19.44
N LEU A 49 -19.60 43.29 19.01
CA LEU A 49 -19.78 41.89 18.64
C LEU A 49 -18.53 41.16 19.11
N ASP A 50 -18.66 40.48 20.24
CA ASP A 50 -17.69 39.47 20.65
C ASP A 50 -17.72 38.39 19.57
N ARG A 51 -16.81 38.52 18.61
CA ARG A 51 -16.58 37.54 17.57
C ARG A 51 -15.86 36.41 18.28
N GLN A 52 -16.63 35.53 18.92
CA GLN A 52 -16.18 34.18 19.21
C GLN A 52 -15.79 33.57 17.87
N SER A 53 -14.51 33.69 17.55
CA SER A 53 -13.87 32.83 16.57
C SER A 53 -14.24 31.42 16.99
N PRO A 54 -14.99 30.65 16.18
CA PRO A 54 -15.13 29.25 16.47
C PRO A 54 -13.71 28.72 16.57
N ARG A 55 -13.41 28.03 17.66
CA ARG A 55 -12.24 27.14 17.70
C ARG A 55 -12.52 26.13 16.59
N HIS A 56 -12.05 26.46 15.40
CA HIS A 56 -11.79 25.51 14.35
C HIS A 56 -10.83 24.53 15.03
N LEU A 57 -11.34 23.38 15.46
CA LEU A 57 -10.48 22.24 15.63
C LEU A 57 -9.88 22.05 14.24
N GLU A 58 -8.67 22.57 14.07
CA GLU A 58 -7.79 22.10 13.03
C GLU A 58 -7.86 20.58 13.13
N ARG A 59 -8.26 19.94 12.03
CA ARG A 59 -8.18 18.50 11.92
C ARG A 59 -6.75 18.15 12.31
N LEU A 60 -6.62 17.38 13.39
CA LEU A 60 -5.37 16.94 13.99
C LEU A 60 -4.33 16.71 12.88
N GLU A 61 -3.25 17.47 13.02
CA GLU A 61 -2.01 17.45 12.28
C GLU A 61 -1.75 16.05 11.71
N GLU A 62 -1.57 15.97 10.39
CA GLU A 62 -1.15 14.73 9.73
C GLU A 62 0.06 14.18 10.50
N ARG A 63 -0.03 12.94 10.97
CA ARG A 63 1.07 12.28 11.68
C ARG A 63 2.34 12.38 10.80
N ALA A 64 3.26 13.26 11.16
CA ALA A 64 4.54 13.40 10.48
C ALA A 64 5.54 12.31 10.89
N VAL A 65 5.22 11.52 11.92
CA VAL A 65 6.05 10.43 12.44
C VAL A 65 5.28 9.12 12.26
N PRO A 66 5.93 8.04 11.79
CA PRO A 66 5.31 6.74 11.69
C PRO A 66 4.77 6.25 13.04
N ALA A 67 3.58 5.65 13.06
CA ALA A 67 3.13 4.95 14.24
C ALA A 67 3.86 3.62 14.35
N HIS A 68 4.06 3.16 15.59
CA HIS A 68 4.72 1.90 15.87
C HIS A 68 3.75 0.94 16.55
N VAL A 69 3.71 -0.29 16.07
CA VAL A 69 2.93 -1.37 16.69
C VAL A 69 3.81 -2.61 16.84
N THR A 70 3.68 -3.25 18.00
CA THR A 70 4.41 -4.48 18.32
C THR A 70 3.47 -5.67 18.24
N VAL A 71 3.78 -6.62 17.37
CA VAL A 71 3.13 -7.93 17.31
C VAL A 71 3.57 -8.76 18.51
N THR A 72 2.62 -9.32 19.25
CA THR A 72 2.87 -10.01 20.53
C THR A 72 2.43 -11.48 20.53
N ASN A 73 1.79 -11.96 19.47
CA ASN A 73 1.42 -13.36 19.33
C ASN A 73 1.80 -13.91 17.93
N LEU A 74 1.75 -15.24 17.80
CA LEU A 74 1.99 -15.96 16.54
C LEU A 74 0.71 -16.46 15.89
N THR A 75 -0.46 -16.00 16.36
CA THR A 75 -1.73 -16.46 15.80
C THR A 75 -2.02 -15.71 14.51
N ASP A 76 -2.87 -16.28 13.68
CA ASP A 76 -3.43 -15.60 12.51
C ASP A 76 -4.90 -15.24 12.78
N HIS A 77 -5.19 -14.62 13.93
CA HIS A 77 -6.54 -14.23 14.32
C HIS A 77 -6.73 -12.71 14.30
N VAL A 78 -7.98 -12.28 14.17
CA VAL A 78 -8.38 -10.87 14.24
C VAL A 78 -9.53 -10.79 15.22
N ASP A 79 -9.23 -10.33 16.44
CA ASP A 79 -10.21 -10.05 17.50
C ASP A 79 -10.02 -8.66 18.13
N GLY A 80 -8.98 -7.92 17.75
CA GLY A 80 -8.73 -6.52 18.07
C GLY A 80 -9.48 -5.49 17.21
N ASN A 81 -9.46 -4.24 17.66
CA ASN A 81 -10.05 -3.10 16.92
C ASN A 81 -9.08 -2.56 15.87
N THR A 82 -9.16 -3.03 14.63
CA THR A 82 -8.24 -2.65 13.54
C THR A 82 -8.66 -1.38 12.78
N ALA A 83 -9.40 -0.46 13.41
CA ALA A 83 -9.85 0.77 12.75
C ALA A 83 -8.71 1.77 12.43
N ASN A 84 -7.61 1.68 13.17
CA ASN A 84 -6.31 2.32 12.97
C ASN A 84 -5.35 1.80 14.06
N ILE A 85 -4.07 2.19 14.02
CA ILE A 85 -3.08 1.71 15.00
C ILE A 85 -3.44 2.13 16.44
N ASN A 86 -3.99 3.32 16.66
CA ASN A 86 -4.32 3.77 18.02
C ASN A 86 -5.45 2.97 18.65
N GLU A 87 -6.48 2.67 17.86
CA GLU A 87 -7.61 1.86 18.27
C GLU A 87 -7.19 0.41 18.56
N LEU A 88 -6.26 -0.15 17.78
CA LEU A 88 -5.72 -1.48 18.01
C LEU A 88 -4.91 -1.54 19.31
N LEU A 89 -4.05 -0.55 19.56
CA LEU A 89 -3.28 -0.47 20.80
C LEU A 89 -4.18 -0.29 22.04
N ALA A 90 -5.31 0.42 21.90
CA ALA A 90 -6.27 0.60 22.98
C ALA A 90 -7.14 -0.65 23.24
N SER A 91 -7.38 -1.45 22.20
CA SER A 91 -8.21 -2.65 22.25
C SER A 91 -7.60 -3.77 21.40
N PRO A 92 -6.54 -4.44 21.90
CA PRO A 92 -5.74 -5.40 21.12
C PRO A 92 -6.50 -6.67 20.76
N GLY A 93 -7.51 -7.03 21.53
CA GLY A 93 -8.28 -8.25 21.32
C GLY A 93 -8.75 -8.85 22.62
N THR A 94 -9.52 -9.93 22.54
CA THR A 94 -9.96 -10.69 23.73
C THR A 94 -8.83 -11.54 24.32
N ASP A 95 -7.84 -11.90 23.49
CA ASP A 95 -6.64 -12.60 23.93
C ASP A 95 -5.60 -11.66 24.58
N GLY A 96 -5.81 -10.35 24.51
CA GLY A 96 -4.93 -9.31 25.09
C GLY A 96 -3.61 -9.14 24.34
N SER A 97 -3.51 -9.64 23.11
CA SER A 97 -2.32 -9.61 22.26
C SER A 97 -2.64 -9.09 20.87
N ILE A 98 -1.61 -8.78 20.08
CA ILE A 98 -1.75 -8.25 18.72
C ILE A 98 -1.09 -9.24 17.77
N SER A 99 -1.85 -9.72 16.79
CA SER A 99 -1.35 -10.54 15.69
C SER A 99 -0.77 -9.68 14.57
N LEU A 100 0.06 -10.29 13.71
CA LEU A 100 0.56 -9.61 12.50
C LEU A 100 -0.60 -9.17 11.59
N ARG A 101 -1.67 -9.97 11.49
CA ARG A 101 -2.82 -9.63 10.63
C ARG A 101 -3.54 -8.39 11.14
N GLU A 102 -3.71 -8.26 12.45
CA GLU A 102 -4.33 -7.10 13.06
C GLU A 102 -3.50 -5.83 12.87
N ALA A 103 -2.19 -5.94 13.13
CA ALA A 103 -1.26 -4.84 12.95
C ALA A 103 -1.30 -4.30 11.50
N VAL A 104 -1.30 -5.20 10.51
CA VAL A 104 -1.39 -4.80 9.10
C VAL A 104 -2.77 -4.23 8.74
N LEU A 105 -3.86 -4.79 9.26
CA LEU A 105 -5.21 -4.26 9.02
C LEU A 105 -5.36 -2.84 9.58
N ALA A 106 -4.84 -2.61 10.79
CA ALA A 106 -4.82 -1.29 11.43
C ALA A 106 -3.95 -0.30 10.64
N ALA A 107 -2.75 -0.70 10.21
CA ALA A 107 -1.87 0.15 9.39
C ALA A 107 -2.50 0.51 8.03
N ASN A 108 -3.22 -0.43 7.40
CA ASN A 108 -3.91 -0.16 6.14
C ASN A 108 -5.04 0.88 6.27
N ALA A 109 -5.59 1.04 7.48
CA ALA A 109 -6.62 2.01 7.80
C ALA A 109 -6.07 3.40 8.11
N ASP A 110 -4.76 3.51 8.36
CA ASP A 110 -4.06 4.77 8.56
C ASP A 110 -3.62 5.39 7.21
N ASP A 111 -3.60 6.74 7.17
CA ASP A 111 -3.13 7.48 6.00
C ASP A 111 -1.61 7.72 6.03
N ALA A 112 -1.02 7.72 7.22
CA ALA A 112 0.41 7.87 7.41
C ALA A 112 1.13 6.52 7.25
N ALA A 113 2.44 6.56 7.00
CA ALA A 113 3.25 5.35 6.99
C ALA A 113 3.42 4.80 8.42
N ASP A 114 3.37 3.49 8.59
CA ASP A 114 3.54 2.84 9.89
C ASP A 114 4.70 1.84 9.93
N VAL A 115 5.08 1.46 11.15
CA VAL A 115 6.12 0.48 11.44
C VAL A 115 5.54 -0.63 12.32
N ILE A 116 5.70 -1.87 11.87
CA ILE A 116 5.36 -3.10 12.59
C ILE A 116 6.65 -3.79 12.99
N GLU A 117 6.81 -4.04 14.28
CA GLU A 117 7.87 -4.86 14.86
C GLU A 117 7.28 -6.02 15.67
N PHE A 118 8.14 -6.91 16.16
CA PHE A 118 7.75 -8.07 16.96
C PHE A 118 8.31 -7.93 18.37
N ALA A 119 7.55 -8.40 19.37
CA ALA A 119 7.97 -8.34 20.75
C ALA A 119 9.29 -9.09 20.98
N ASP A 120 10.12 -8.59 21.91
CA ASP A 120 11.36 -9.25 22.28
C ASP A 120 11.13 -10.71 22.68
N GLY A 121 11.86 -11.63 22.05
CA GLY A 121 11.76 -13.07 22.30
C GLY A 121 10.55 -13.75 21.64
N LEU A 122 9.76 -13.04 20.82
CA LEU A 122 8.72 -13.65 20.00
C LEU A 122 9.37 -14.42 18.83
N GLU A 123 9.43 -15.73 18.95
CA GLU A 123 10.04 -16.63 17.98
C GLU A 123 9.09 -17.80 17.67
N GLY A 124 9.05 -18.23 16.42
CA GLY A 124 8.24 -19.36 15.98
C GLY A 124 7.63 -19.16 14.60
N THR A 125 6.48 -19.80 14.37
CA THR A 125 5.77 -19.79 13.09
C THR A 125 4.41 -19.13 13.24
N ILE A 126 4.09 -18.19 12.36
CA ILE A 126 2.75 -17.66 12.12
C ILE A 126 2.11 -18.48 10.98
N PRO A 127 1.16 -19.38 11.27
CA PRO A 127 0.48 -20.16 10.24
C PRO A 127 -0.67 -19.34 9.66
N LEU A 128 -0.57 -18.92 8.39
CA LEU A 128 -1.66 -18.21 7.73
C LEU A 128 -2.81 -19.18 7.45
N SER A 129 -3.96 -18.88 8.01
CA SER A 129 -5.22 -19.61 7.89
C SER A 129 -6.33 -18.76 7.27
N ASN A 130 -6.18 -17.43 7.28
CA ASN A 130 -7.13 -16.48 6.73
C ASN A 130 -6.67 -15.89 5.38
N GLY A 131 -5.82 -16.63 4.67
CA GLY A 131 -5.28 -16.25 3.37
C GLY A 131 -4.12 -15.24 3.45
N GLU A 132 -3.84 -14.58 2.33
CA GLU A 132 -2.75 -13.62 2.22
C GLU A 132 -2.90 -12.43 3.17
N ILE A 133 -1.77 -11.87 3.60
CA ILE A 133 -1.72 -10.58 4.30
C ILE A 133 -1.64 -9.47 3.24
N ARG A 134 -2.65 -8.59 3.21
CA ARG A 134 -2.75 -7.50 2.24
C ARG A 134 -2.12 -6.24 2.81
N ILE A 135 -1.23 -5.61 2.06
CA ILE A 135 -0.61 -4.33 2.39
C ILE A 135 -1.03 -3.33 1.32
N THR A 136 -1.72 -2.27 1.72
CA THR A 136 -2.32 -1.26 0.83
C THR A 136 -1.85 0.16 1.14
N ARG A 137 -0.98 0.32 2.14
CA ARG A 137 -0.42 1.60 2.59
C ARG A 137 1.10 1.52 2.70
N ASP A 138 1.72 2.67 2.91
CA ASP A 138 3.15 2.74 3.19
C ASP A 138 3.41 2.03 4.53
N LEU A 139 4.30 1.04 4.53
CA LEU A 139 4.44 0.14 5.67
C LEU A 139 5.83 -0.45 5.76
N THR A 140 6.41 -0.41 6.95
CA THR A 140 7.62 -1.17 7.29
C THR A 140 7.25 -2.32 8.22
N ILE A 141 7.68 -3.54 7.89
CA ILE A 141 7.57 -4.71 8.77
C ILE A 141 8.97 -5.25 9.02
N ALA A 142 9.47 -5.07 10.24
CA ALA A 142 10.79 -5.51 10.66
C ALA A 142 10.68 -6.76 11.53
N GLY A 143 11.07 -7.91 10.99
CA GLY A 143 11.08 -9.18 11.71
C GLY A 143 12.20 -9.26 12.76
N PRO A 144 12.13 -10.20 13.71
CA PRO A 144 13.14 -10.37 14.75
C PRO A 144 14.42 -11.09 14.27
N GLY A 145 14.41 -11.63 13.04
CA GLY A 145 15.46 -12.47 12.46
C GLY A 145 14.87 -13.60 11.60
N ALA A 146 15.49 -13.89 10.44
CA ALA A 146 15.02 -14.94 9.53
C ALA A 146 15.09 -16.36 10.15
N ASP A 147 15.97 -16.58 11.13
CA ASP A 147 16.08 -17.80 11.92
C ASP A 147 15.07 -17.89 13.08
N LYS A 148 14.42 -16.77 13.43
CA LYS A 148 13.50 -16.67 14.56
C LYS A 148 12.03 -16.68 14.17
N LEU A 149 11.66 -15.97 13.10
CA LEU A 149 10.26 -15.84 12.68
C LEU A 149 10.05 -16.46 11.31
N THR A 150 9.06 -17.36 11.22
CA THR A 150 8.56 -17.91 9.97
C THR A 150 7.10 -17.51 9.76
N ILE A 151 6.77 -16.94 8.60
CA ILE A 151 5.39 -16.80 8.14
C ILE A 151 5.12 -17.90 7.11
N ASP A 152 4.14 -18.74 7.41
CA ASP A 152 3.87 -19.96 6.67
C ASP A 152 2.46 -19.94 6.08
N ALA A 153 2.36 -19.86 4.76
CA ALA A 153 1.07 -19.83 4.07
C ALA A 153 0.45 -21.22 3.85
N GLN A 154 1.12 -22.29 4.28
CA GLN A 154 0.59 -23.67 4.27
C GLN A 154 0.09 -24.16 2.91
N ASP A 155 0.70 -23.67 1.81
CA ASP A 155 0.28 -23.88 0.43
C ASP A 155 -1.17 -23.42 0.12
N ASN A 156 -1.78 -22.61 0.99
CA ASN A 156 -3.19 -22.20 0.88
C ASN A 156 -3.38 -20.82 0.23
N SER A 157 -2.33 -19.99 0.22
CA SER A 157 -2.42 -18.61 -0.29
C SER A 157 -1.04 -18.02 -0.57
N ARG A 158 -1.00 -16.81 -1.15
CA ARG A 158 0.18 -15.96 -1.05
C ARG A 158 0.46 -15.61 0.40
N ILE A 159 1.69 -15.21 0.71
CA ILE A 159 2.02 -14.71 2.05
C ILE A 159 1.67 -13.22 2.11
N PHE A 160 2.25 -12.42 1.20
CA PHE A 160 1.98 -10.99 1.10
C PHE A 160 1.45 -10.60 -0.29
N SER A 161 0.42 -9.75 -0.28
CA SER A 161 -0.08 -9.04 -1.46
C SER A 161 0.06 -7.54 -1.21
N VAL A 162 1.01 -6.91 -1.91
CA VAL A 162 1.40 -5.51 -1.73
C VAL A 162 0.88 -4.72 -2.92
N THR A 163 -0.34 -4.21 -2.81
CA THR A 163 -0.99 -3.46 -3.89
C THR A 163 -2.25 -2.78 -3.37
N ASP A 164 -2.37 -1.47 -3.58
CA ASP A 164 -3.63 -0.75 -3.38
C ASP A 164 -4.50 -0.71 -4.65
N HIS A 165 -3.98 -1.26 -5.75
CA HIS A 165 -4.59 -1.27 -7.08
C HIS A 165 -4.83 0.11 -7.69
N THR A 166 -4.19 1.14 -7.15
CA THR A 166 -4.20 2.50 -7.70
C THR A 166 -2.99 2.72 -8.62
N GLY A 167 -2.85 3.95 -9.13
CA GLY A 167 -1.69 4.35 -9.94
C GLY A 167 -0.56 4.98 -9.13
N ALA A 168 -0.79 5.30 -7.85
CA ALA A 168 0.23 5.89 -6.98
C ALA A 168 0.95 4.76 -6.23
N HIS A 169 2.28 4.76 -6.26
CA HIS A 169 3.06 3.71 -5.62
C HIS A 169 3.17 3.92 -4.10
N ARG A 170 2.96 2.83 -3.36
CA ARG A 170 3.29 2.76 -1.93
C ARG A 170 4.74 2.38 -1.70
N ILE A 171 5.30 2.82 -0.59
CA ILE A 171 6.65 2.47 -0.13
C ILE A 171 6.51 1.42 0.96
N VAL A 172 6.94 0.20 0.66
CA VAL A 172 6.84 -0.94 1.59
C VAL A 172 8.21 -1.56 1.78
N SER A 173 8.55 -1.86 3.04
CA SER A 173 9.78 -2.57 3.41
C SER A 173 9.44 -3.78 4.25
N LEU A 174 10.00 -4.93 3.89
CA LEU A 174 9.87 -6.19 4.62
C LEU A 174 11.26 -6.71 4.97
N SER A 175 11.55 -6.93 6.24
CA SER A 175 12.88 -7.41 6.66
C SER A 175 12.89 -8.53 7.68
N ASP A 176 14.02 -9.25 7.71
CA ASP A 176 14.44 -10.12 8.83
C ASP A 176 13.43 -11.20 9.26
N MET A 177 12.88 -11.94 8.29
CA MET A 177 11.97 -13.05 8.53
C MET A 177 12.05 -14.13 7.45
N THR A 178 11.59 -15.33 7.76
CA THR A 178 11.39 -16.41 6.78
C THR A 178 9.97 -16.40 6.25
N LEU A 179 9.81 -16.49 4.93
CA LEU A 179 8.53 -16.65 4.24
C LEU A 179 8.50 -18.03 3.56
N THR A 180 7.53 -18.87 3.88
CA THR A 180 7.50 -20.25 3.39
C THR A 180 6.12 -20.73 2.95
N ARG A 181 6.14 -21.73 2.04
CA ARG A 181 4.95 -22.45 1.56
C ARG A 181 3.84 -21.52 1.06
N GLY A 182 4.22 -20.44 0.39
CA GLY A 182 3.29 -19.59 -0.35
C GLY A 182 2.83 -20.24 -1.65
N TYR A 183 1.54 -20.15 -1.97
CA TYR A 183 0.95 -20.69 -3.20
C TYR A 183 0.02 -19.67 -3.87
N ALA A 184 0.28 -19.38 -5.14
CA ALA A 184 -0.62 -18.58 -5.97
C ALA A 184 -1.12 -19.41 -7.15
N ASP A 185 -2.45 -19.54 -7.24
CA ASP A 185 -3.13 -20.21 -8.34
C ASP A 185 -4.39 -19.44 -8.67
N GLY A 186 -4.62 -19.18 -9.95
CA GLY A 186 -5.73 -18.36 -10.37
C GLY A 186 -5.86 -18.24 -11.89
N PRO A 187 -7.03 -17.78 -12.36
CA PRO A 187 -7.36 -17.77 -13.78
C PRO A 187 -6.61 -16.69 -14.59
N ASP A 188 -6.04 -15.69 -13.91
CA ASP A 188 -5.32 -14.59 -14.57
C ASP A 188 -3.93 -14.36 -13.94
N PRO A 189 -3.04 -13.60 -14.62
CA PRO A 189 -1.68 -13.37 -14.15
C PRO A 189 -1.58 -12.68 -12.77
N SER A 190 -2.54 -11.84 -12.40
CA SER A 190 -2.51 -11.14 -11.10
C SER A 190 -2.85 -12.05 -9.93
N GLN A 191 -3.62 -13.12 -10.19
CA GLN A 191 -4.00 -14.13 -9.20
C GLN A 191 -3.01 -15.32 -9.18
N SER A 192 -2.40 -15.64 -10.32
CA SER A 192 -1.49 -16.79 -10.48
C SER A 192 0.00 -16.42 -10.32
N SER A 193 0.34 -15.24 -9.81
CA SER A 193 1.73 -14.79 -9.66
C SER A 193 2.09 -14.47 -8.21
N GLY A 194 3.35 -14.71 -7.87
CA GLY A 194 3.95 -14.32 -6.59
C GLY A 194 3.57 -15.25 -5.44
N GLY A 195 3.98 -16.52 -5.51
CA GLY A 195 3.61 -17.54 -4.52
C GLY A 195 3.83 -17.11 -3.07
N ALA A 196 4.97 -16.49 -2.76
CA ALA A 196 5.20 -15.82 -1.48
C ALA A 196 4.69 -14.37 -1.53
N ILE A 197 5.22 -13.58 -2.47
CA ILE A 197 4.97 -12.13 -2.53
C ILE A 197 4.51 -11.75 -3.92
N TYR A 198 3.39 -11.05 -4.00
CA TYR A 198 2.96 -10.31 -5.18
C TYR A 198 2.97 -8.82 -4.84
N SER A 199 3.66 -8.00 -5.64
CA SER A 199 3.68 -6.55 -5.46
C SER A 199 3.48 -5.77 -6.75
N ARG A 200 2.72 -4.68 -6.66
CA ARG A 200 2.63 -3.62 -7.68
C ARG A 200 3.19 -2.28 -7.18
N GLU A 201 3.77 -2.28 -5.99
CA GLU A 201 4.26 -1.11 -5.26
C GLU A 201 5.79 -1.07 -5.19
N SER A 202 6.34 0.01 -4.65
CA SER A 202 7.77 0.13 -4.36
C SER A 202 8.12 -0.73 -3.15
N LEU A 203 8.62 -1.93 -3.41
CA LEU A 203 8.91 -2.94 -2.38
C LEU A 203 10.41 -3.10 -2.18
N THR A 204 10.85 -2.96 -0.93
CA THR A 204 12.18 -3.33 -0.46
C THR A 204 12.10 -4.63 0.34
N LEU A 205 12.93 -5.61 -0.02
CA LEU A 205 13.10 -6.84 0.73
C LEU A 205 14.53 -6.88 1.26
N ASP A 206 14.72 -7.00 2.58
CA ASP A 206 16.04 -7.01 3.22
C ASP A 206 16.16 -8.16 4.22
N GLY A 207 17.25 -8.93 4.18
CA GLY A 207 17.45 -10.02 5.15
C GLY A 207 16.37 -11.12 5.16
N LEU A 208 15.55 -11.26 4.10
CA LEU A 208 14.50 -12.27 4.03
C LEU A 208 15.04 -13.64 3.60
N THR A 209 14.46 -14.71 4.14
CA THR A 209 14.60 -16.07 3.59
C THR A 209 13.27 -16.51 2.97
N ILE A 210 13.24 -16.72 1.64
CA ILE A 210 12.03 -17.13 0.93
C ILE A 210 12.22 -18.54 0.38
N THR A 211 11.36 -19.46 0.78
CA THR A 211 11.52 -20.90 0.50
C THR A 211 10.20 -21.62 0.28
N ASN A 212 10.21 -22.70 -0.50
CA ASN A 212 9.04 -23.56 -0.77
C ASN A 212 7.79 -22.84 -1.29
N SER A 213 7.92 -21.64 -1.84
CA SER A 213 6.79 -20.85 -2.35
C SER A 213 6.69 -20.94 -3.87
N LYS A 214 5.51 -21.19 -4.42
CA LYS A 214 5.31 -21.48 -5.84
C LYS A 214 4.05 -20.80 -6.39
N ALA A 215 4.00 -20.60 -7.71
CA ALA A 215 2.84 -20.06 -8.38
C ALA A 215 2.64 -20.75 -9.74
N THR A 216 1.40 -20.82 -10.23
CA THR A 216 1.10 -21.42 -11.54
C THR A 216 1.47 -20.52 -12.72
N GLY A 217 1.49 -19.20 -12.51
CA GLY A 217 1.93 -18.18 -13.46
C GLY A 217 3.39 -17.76 -13.25
N SER A 218 3.67 -16.91 -12.26
CA SER A 218 5.01 -16.33 -12.05
C SER A 218 5.55 -16.58 -10.63
N GLY A 219 6.42 -17.59 -10.50
CA GLY A 219 7.39 -17.81 -9.41
C GLY A 219 6.98 -17.59 -7.95
N GLY A 220 7.98 -17.56 -7.06
CA GLY A 220 7.78 -17.28 -5.63
C GLY A 220 7.57 -15.78 -5.34
N ILE A 221 8.11 -14.89 -6.17
CA ILE A 221 7.99 -13.44 -6.02
C ILE A 221 7.63 -12.83 -7.37
N TYR A 222 6.67 -11.92 -7.37
CA TYR A 222 6.29 -11.13 -8.53
C TYR A 222 6.29 -9.64 -8.19
N LEU A 223 7.02 -8.84 -8.95
CA LEU A 223 7.14 -7.39 -8.79
C LEU A 223 6.76 -6.71 -10.11
N PHE A 224 5.64 -5.99 -10.14
CA PHE A 224 5.18 -5.29 -11.36
C PHE A 224 5.85 -3.93 -11.56
N SER A 225 6.18 -3.23 -10.47
CA SER A 225 6.83 -1.92 -10.47
C SER A 225 8.32 -2.03 -10.05
N ALA A 226 9.00 -0.89 -9.93
CA ALA A 226 10.33 -0.81 -9.34
C ALA A 226 10.31 -1.46 -7.94
N GLY A 227 11.08 -2.51 -7.77
CA GLY A 227 11.30 -3.15 -6.48
C GLY A 227 12.79 -3.44 -6.31
N THR A 228 13.28 -3.28 -5.09
CA THR A 228 14.67 -3.52 -4.73
C THR A 228 14.71 -4.75 -3.84
N VAL A 229 15.56 -5.72 -4.20
CA VAL A 229 15.82 -6.90 -3.37
C VAL A 229 17.25 -6.80 -2.89
N GLU A 230 17.44 -6.55 -1.60
CA GLU A 230 18.74 -6.41 -0.96
C GLU A 230 18.94 -7.56 0.03
N SER A 231 20.16 -8.11 0.12
CA SER A 231 20.60 -9.09 1.12
C SER A 231 19.68 -10.32 1.38
N SER A 232 18.75 -10.63 0.46
CA SER A 232 17.71 -11.64 0.65
C SER A 232 18.07 -12.96 -0.03
N ILE A 233 17.81 -14.09 0.64
CA ILE A 233 18.02 -15.44 0.11
C ILE A 233 16.71 -15.95 -0.50
N ILE A 234 16.70 -16.10 -1.83
CA ILE A 234 15.60 -16.71 -2.58
C ILE A 234 16.03 -18.12 -2.99
N SER A 235 15.53 -19.16 -2.31
CA SER A 235 15.99 -20.55 -2.53
C SER A 235 15.16 -21.30 -3.58
N ALA A 236 15.86 -21.98 -4.49
CA ALA A 236 15.40 -22.52 -5.78
C ALA A 236 14.35 -23.67 -5.75
N ARG A 237 13.63 -23.89 -4.65
CA ARG A 237 12.37 -24.66 -4.68
C ARG A 237 11.16 -23.78 -4.99
N SER A 238 11.32 -22.46 -4.91
CA SER A 238 10.50 -21.50 -5.65
C SER A 238 11.09 -21.35 -7.06
N ARG A 239 10.40 -21.80 -8.12
CA ARG A 239 10.88 -21.56 -9.49
C ARG A 239 10.98 -20.06 -9.73
N GLY A 240 12.20 -19.55 -9.70
CA GLY A 240 12.53 -18.15 -9.94
C GLY A 240 12.33 -17.82 -11.40
N LEU A 241 11.24 -17.11 -11.68
CA LEU A 241 11.30 -16.00 -12.61
C LEU A 241 11.00 -14.79 -11.73
N ILE A 242 11.94 -13.84 -11.62
CA ILE A 242 11.58 -12.48 -11.24
C ILE A 242 10.77 -11.98 -12.43
N GLY A 243 9.47 -12.26 -12.42
CA GLY A 243 8.53 -11.84 -13.45
C GLY A 243 8.20 -10.38 -13.21
N GLY A 244 9.09 -9.50 -13.63
CA GLY A 244 8.91 -8.06 -13.48
C GLY A 244 9.73 -7.36 -14.53
N ARG A 245 9.09 -6.50 -15.34
CA ARG A 245 9.82 -5.65 -16.27
C ARG A 245 10.53 -4.60 -15.43
N VAL A 246 11.82 -4.80 -15.12
CA VAL A 246 12.69 -3.70 -14.71
C VAL A 246 12.85 -2.83 -15.94
N GLY A 247 12.07 -1.75 -16.00
CA GLY A 247 12.05 -0.78 -17.08
C GLY A 247 12.35 0.61 -16.56
#